data_AF-A0A0L0T6A4-F1
#
_entry.id   AF-A0A0L0T6A4-F1
#
_cell.length_a   1.000
_cell.length_b   1.000
_cell.length_c   1.000
_cell.angle_alpha   90.00
_cell.angle_beta   90.00
_cell.angle_gamma   90.00
#
_symmetry.space_group_name_H-M   'P 1'
#
loop_
_entity.id
_entity.type
_entity.pdbx_description
1 polymer ?
#
loop_
_entity_poly.entity_id
_entity_poly.type
_entity_poly.pdbx_seq_one_letter_code
_entity_poly.pdbx_strand_id
1 'polypeptide(L)'
;MAPLTIIINGLSTRDWGAAALFGLAVAVGLTPEMLPAIVNANLARGAMSMMRKKCIVKRLDAIQSMGGMQVLCTDKTGTLTEDRVAVFQCTDAAGAASQSALQYAYLNAKLQTGLRSLLDRAVVDEATTNTSHIDAMERALAEWTKVDEIPFDFARRLLTVVVDQHDHGERLMITKGAMEEVLAACEQTEGDGGEVRSLAHPDRQALLARSARINTDGLRVLGLATKATTKQAGQFSPADETGMTFRGFLAFLDPPKADARDAVQGLLTKGIAVKLASMEPRQFAAACRRGTVFAKLSPFQKVDVVESLQKDAGTSVGFLGDGINDAMALKHADVGVSVDTGTIVAKESADVILLEKSLAVLLDAVVKGRRTAGNTLKYIKMTCAGNFSNTFSVLIAAAWLPYLPMSAVQLLTANIIYDISQISIPWDTMDPEYLEQPRQWIATDIARFMICVGPLSSLTDVAIFSLNQYFFKYQGNEPMDVAQAQTIWYLWAVVMQMAVIPVLRTTKLPFIQSRPARPVAMTLGVMCAIGCSLPYIPAVASVLGMVPPPPSYWPWMALLIVAYMAMAQTIKHFYIRWFHVWI
;
A
#
# COMPACT_ATOMS: atom_id res chain seq x y z
N MET A 1 -8.02 -3.31 -39.18
CA MET A 1 -9.14 -2.34 -39.25
C MET A 1 -8.93 -1.31 -40.34
N ALA A 2 -7.86 -0.50 -40.32
CA ALA A 2 -7.59 0.46 -41.39
C ALA A 2 -7.58 -0.11 -42.83
N PRO A 3 -6.97 -1.28 -43.13
CA PRO A 3 -7.04 -1.86 -44.48
C PRO A 3 -8.47 -2.22 -44.91
N LEU A 4 -9.29 -2.72 -43.98
CA LEU A 4 -10.70 -3.01 -44.20
C LEU A 4 -11.49 -1.74 -44.50
N THR A 5 -11.27 -0.67 -43.73
CA THR A 5 -11.91 0.63 -43.98
C THR A 5 -11.52 1.21 -45.34
N ILE A 6 -10.25 1.07 -45.76
CA ILE A 6 -9.78 1.52 -47.08
C ILE A 6 -10.46 0.74 -48.20
N ILE A 7 -10.52 -0.59 -48.09
CA ILE A 7 -11.13 -1.45 -49.12
C ILE A 7 -12.62 -1.17 -49.23
N ILE A 8 -13.36 -1.14 -48.12
CA ILE A 8 -14.81 -0.93 -48.14
C ILE A 8 -15.15 0.46 -48.69
N ASN A 9 -14.49 1.51 -48.18
CA ASN A 9 -14.75 2.87 -48.67
C ASN A 9 -14.28 3.07 -50.12
N GLY A 10 -13.12 2.54 -50.50
CA GLY A 10 -12.63 2.64 -51.88
C GLY A 10 -13.56 1.96 -52.89
N LEU A 11 -14.20 0.85 -52.49
CA LEU A 11 -15.22 0.19 -53.31
C LEU A 11 -16.56 0.96 -53.33
N SER A 12 -16.97 1.56 -52.21
CA SER A 12 -18.23 2.31 -52.08
C SER A 12 -18.18 3.67 -52.80
N THR A 13 -17.17 4.50 -52.51
CA THR A 13 -17.06 5.88 -53.00
C THR A 13 -16.32 6.01 -54.32
N ARG A 14 -15.59 4.95 -54.75
CA ARG A 14 -14.66 4.94 -55.90
C ARG A 14 -13.51 5.96 -55.82
N ASP A 15 -13.34 6.63 -54.68
CA ASP A 15 -12.24 7.55 -54.40
C ASP A 15 -11.22 6.90 -53.46
N TRP A 16 -10.21 6.27 -54.06
CA TRP A 16 -9.14 5.59 -53.34
C TRP A 16 -8.23 6.54 -52.56
N GLY A 17 -8.08 7.79 -52.99
CA GLY A 17 -7.25 8.79 -52.31
C GLY A 17 -7.89 9.23 -50.99
N ALA A 18 -9.17 9.59 -51.04
CA ALA A 18 -9.93 9.93 -49.84
C ALA A 18 -10.10 8.73 -48.90
N ALA A 19 -10.34 7.52 -49.45
CA ALA A 19 -10.42 6.29 -48.65
C ALA A 19 -9.09 5.96 -47.94
N ALA A 20 -7.94 6.16 -48.60
CA ALA A 20 -6.62 5.96 -48.01
C ALA A 20 -6.34 6.97 -46.87
N LEU A 21 -6.59 8.27 -47.11
CA LEU A 21 -6.41 9.31 -46.09
C LEU A 21 -7.31 9.07 -44.88
N PHE A 22 -8.57 8.69 -45.12
CA PHE A 22 -9.52 8.38 -44.06
C PHE A 22 -9.15 7.10 -43.30
N GLY A 23 -8.71 6.05 -43.99
CA GLY A 23 -8.21 4.83 -43.36
C GLY A 23 -6.98 5.07 -42.47
N LEU A 24 -6.07 5.95 -42.91
CA LEU A 24 -4.94 6.41 -42.09
C LEU A 24 -5.42 7.19 -40.86
N ALA A 25 -6.39 8.09 -41.01
CA ALA A 25 -6.96 8.84 -39.89
C ALA A 25 -7.66 7.91 -38.87
N VAL A 26 -8.32 6.84 -39.32
CA VAL A 26 -8.88 5.79 -38.45
C VAL A 26 -7.77 5.02 -37.73
N ALA A 27 -6.66 4.71 -38.41
CA ALA A 27 -5.51 4.05 -37.77
C ALA A 27 -4.91 4.91 -36.65
N VAL A 28 -4.74 6.21 -36.90
CA VAL A 28 -4.25 7.19 -35.91
C VAL A 28 -5.26 7.39 -34.77
N GLY A 29 -6.54 7.53 -35.09
CA GLY A 29 -7.60 7.67 -34.08
C GLY A 29 -7.81 6.44 -33.19
N LEU A 30 -7.41 5.26 -33.66
CA LEU A 30 -7.47 4.02 -32.91
C LEU A 30 -6.39 3.93 -31.83
N THR A 31 -5.21 4.51 -32.09
CA THR A 31 -4.10 4.49 -31.16
C THR A 31 -4.33 5.48 -30.03
N PRO A 32 -4.31 5.05 -28.75
CA PRO A 32 -4.49 5.96 -27.63
C PRO A 32 -3.19 6.73 -27.38
N GLU A 33 -2.92 7.76 -28.18
CA GLU A 33 -1.65 8.51 -28.18
C GLU A 33 -1.38 9.20 -26.84
N MET A 34 -2.42 9.68 -26.17
CA MET A 34 -2.32 10.36 -24.88
C MET A 34 -2.21 9.41 -23.67
N LEU A 35 -2.29 8.09 -23.87
CA LEU A 35 -2.24 7.12 -22.79
C LEU A 35 -0.95 7.23 -21.94
N PRO A 36 0.27 7.24 -22.51
CA PRO A 36 1.49 7.37 -21.71
C PRO A 36 1.54 8.69 -20.93
N ALA A 37 1.12 9.79 -21.56
CA ALA A 37 1.13 11.11 -20.94
C ALA A 37 0.16 11.20 -19.76
N ILE A 38 -1.09 10.73 -19.93
CA ILE A 38 -2.13 10.78 -18.90
C ILE A 38 -1.80 9.82 -17.75
N VAL A 39 -1.29 8.63 -18.05
CA VAL A 39 -0.84 7.67 -17.04
C VAL A 39 0.29 8.28 -16.20
N ASN A 40 1.32 8.84 -16.84
CA ASN A 40 2.44 9.46 -16.12
C ASN A 40 2.01 10.67 -15.29
N ALA A 41 1.14 11.53 -15.82
CA ALA A 41 0.58 12.65 -15.08
C ALA A 41 -0.21 12.19 -13.84
N ASN A 42 -0.98 11.10 -13.97
CA ASN A 42 -1.72 10.52 -12.86
C ASN A 42 -0.80 9.90 -11.80
N LEU A 43 0.23 9.17 -12.21
CA LEU A 43 1.22 8.59 -11.29
C LEU A 43 2.00 9.70 -10.57
N ALA A 44 2.48 10.72 -11.28
CA ALA A 44 3.17 11.86 -10.70
C ALA A 44 2.31 12.61 -9.66
N ARG A 45 1.03 12.84 -9.97
CA ARG A 45 0.05 13.38 -9.02
C ARG A 45 -0.16 12.46 -7.82
N GLY A 46 -0.21 11.15 -8.04
CA GLY A 46 -0.28 10.12 -7.00
C GLY A 46 0.90 10.24 -6.03
N ALA A 47 2.12 10.29 -6.56
CA ALA A 47 3.36 10.49 -5.79
C ALA A 47 3.30 11.77 -4.96
N MET A 48 2.89 12.90 -5.55
CA MET A 48 2.73 14.17 -4.83
C MET A 48 1.68 14.09 -3.71
N SER A 49 0.58 13.35 -3.94
CA SER A 49 -0.43 13.16 -2.89
C SER A 49 0.04 12.23 -1.77
N MET A 50 0.91 11.25 -2.05
CA MET A 50 1.53 10.39 -1.04
C MET A 50 2.60 11.16 -0.25
N MET A 51 3.38 12.02 -0.91
CA MET A 51 4.40 12.85 -0.27
C MET A 51 3.79 13.79 0.78
N ARG A 52 2.64 14.41 0.48
CA ARG A 52 1.87 15.21 1.46
C ARG A 52 1.40 14.40 2.67
N LYS A 53 1.36 13.08 2.55
CA LYS A 53 1.07 12.12 3.62
C LYS A 53 2.34 11.44 4.13
N LYS A 54 3.51 12.06 3.97
CA LYS A 54 4.80 11.59 4.50
C LYS A 54 5.28 10.25 3.89
N CYS A 55 4.91 9.99 2.64
CA CYS A 55 5.33 8.80 1.88
C CYS A 55 5.97 9.23 0.55
N ILE A 56 7.26 8.98 0.37
CA ILE A 56 8.04 9.30 -0.84
C ILE A 56 8.05 8.09 -1.77
N VAL A 57 7.73 8.32 -3.02
CA VAL A 57 7.77 7.31 -4.08
C VAL A 57 9.04 7.52 -4.91
N LYS A 58 9.96 6.55 -4.94
CA LYS A 58 11.16 6.61 -5.79
C LYS A 58 10.88 6.20 -7.22
N ARG A 59 9.94 5.27 -7.42
CA ARG A 59 9.52 4.80 -8.75
C ARG A 59 8.01 4.84 -8.91
N LEU A 60 7.54 5.51 -9.98
CA LEU A 60 6.12 5.80 -10.17
C LEU A 60 5.24 4.56 -10.37
N ASP A 61 5.78 3.50 -10.97
CA ASP A 61 5.12 2.20 -11.13
C ASP A 61 4.78 1.55 -9.78
N ALA A 62 5.59 1.77 -8.75
CA ALA A 62 5.34 1.25 -7.40
C ALA A 62 4.02 1.75 -6.77
N ILE A 63 3.46 2.87 -7.25
CA ILE A 63 2.15 3.38 -6.82
C ILE A 63 1.03 2.36 -7.15
N GLN A 64 1.13 1.70 -8.31
CA GLN A 64 0.16 0.71 -8.73
C GLN A 64 0.30 -0.56 -7.88
N SER A 65 1.53 -1.05 -7.70
CA SER A 65 1.81 -2.19 -6.80
C SER A 65 1.33 -1.91 -5.37
N MET A 66 1.56 -0.71 -4.86
CA MET A 66 1.09 -0.30 -3.54
C MET A 66 -0.44 -0.31 -3.44
N GLY A 67 -1.15 0.14 -4.48
CA GLY A 67 -2.61 0.09 -4.52
C GLY A 67 -3.18 -1.33 -4.64
N GLY A 68 -2.49 -2.19 -5.39
CA GLY A 68 -2.85 -3.58 -5.63
C GLY A 68 -2.41 -4.55 -4.53
N MET A 69 -1.65 -4.09 -3.53
CA MET A 69 -1.07 -4.91 -2.47
C MET A 69 -2.15 -5.68 -1.70
N GLN A 70 -1.97 -7.00 -1.65
CA GLN A 70 -2.86 -7.95 -0.96
C GLN A 70 -2.19 -8.55 0.27
N VAL A 71 -0.86 -8.68 0.25
CA VAL A 71 -0.09 -9.22 1.36
C VAL A 71 1.02 -8.23 1.71
N LEU A 72 1.11 -7.88 2.99
CA LEU A 72 2.24 -7.13 3.53
C LEU A 72 3.09 -8.06 4.38
N CYS A 73 4.30 -8.32 3.92
CA CYS A 73 5.36 -8.93 4.72
C CYS A 73 6.08 -7.82 5.51
N THR A 74 6.25 -7.98 6.81
CA THR A 74 6.99 -6.98 7.59
C THR A 74 7.80 -7.61 8.71
N ASP A 75 8.93 -6.98 9.05
CA ASP A 75 9.70 -7.36 10.24
C ASP A 75 9.02 -6.82 11.51
N LYS A 76 9.10 -7.58 12.60
CA LYS A 76 8.50 -7.21 13.89
C LYS A 76 9.23 -6.00 14.49
N THR A 77 10.55 -6.14 14.62
CA THR A 77 11.39 -5.23 15.41
C THR A 77 11.38 -3.85 14.79
N GLY A 78 11.00 -2.85 15.58
CA GLY A 78 10.95 -1.46 15.17
C GLY A 78 9.84 -1.09 14.19
N THR A 79 9.26 -2.02 13.45
CA THR A 79 8.08 -1.71 12.62
C THR A 79 6.80 -1.75 13.43
N LEU A 80 6.51 -2.88 14.09
CA LEU A 80 5.36 -3.05 14.98
C LEU A 80 5.68 -2.66 16.41
N THR A 81 6.95 -2.70 16.78
CA THR A 81 7.43 -2.40 18.12
C THR A 81 8.20 -1.09 18.16
N GLU A 82 8.39 -0.54 19.36
CA GLU A 82 9.05 0.75 19.57
C GLU A 82 10.57 0.69 19.40
N ASP A 83 11.14 -0.48 19.09
CA ASP A 83 12.59 -0.72 18.97
C ASP A 83 13.34 -0.34 20.25
N ARG A 84 12.67 -0.49 21.40
CA ARG A 84 13.23 -0.25 22.72
C ARG A 84 12.92 -1.42 23.62
N VAL A 85 13.80 -1.68 24.56
CA VAL A 85 13.54 -2.70 25.56
C VAL A 85 12.93 -2.04 26.78
N ALA A 86 11.85 -2.60 27.30
CA ALA A 86 11.19 -2.17 28.52
C ALA A 86 11.12 -3.35 29.51
N VAL A 87 11.15 -3.04 30.81
CA VAL A 87 10.88 -4.04 31.86
C VAL A 87 9.38 -4.34 31.81
N PHE A 88 9.02 -5.59 31.57
CA PHE A 88 7.63 -6.02 31.61
C PHE A 88 7.17 -6.35 33.02
N GLN A 89 8.03 -7.05 33.76
CA GLN A 89 7.79 -7.45 35.14
C GLN A 89 9.11 -7.77 35.84
N CYS A 90 9.14 -7.55 37.15
CA CYS A 90 10.20 -7.97 38.04
C CYS A 90 9.57 -8.83 39.14
N THR A 91 10.03 -10.07 39.31
CA THR A 91 9.40 -11.01 40.23
C THR A 91 10.41 -11.76 41.09
N ASP A 92 9.99 -12.15 42.29
CA ASP A 92 10.72 -13.08 43.14
C ASP A 92 10.66 -14.54 42.61
N ALA A 93 11.21 -15.50 43.38
CA ALA A 93 11.16 -16.91 43.02
C ALA A 93 9.73 -17.50 42.98
N ALA A 94 8.82 -17.00 43.82
CA ALA A 94 7.41 -17.41 43.80
C ALA A 94 6.66 -16.81 42.60
N GLY A 95 7.18 -15.73 42.01
CA GLY A 95 6.57 -14.99 40.93
C GLY A 95 5.72 -13.81 41.34
N ALA A 96 5.77 -13.40 42.59
CA ALA A 96 5.16 -12.17 43.04
C ALA A 96 6.01 -10.99 42.58
N ALA A 97 5.39 -9.85 42.33
CA ALA A 97 6.12 -8.63 42.00
C ALA A 97 7.11 -8.29 43.14
N SER A 98 8.38 -8.06 42.81
CA SER A 98 9.43 -7.84 43.81
C SER A 98 10.10 -6.48 43.60
N GLN A 99 10.04 -5.65 44.64
CA GLN A 99 10.75 -4.37 44.65
C GLN A 99 12.24 -4.54 44.94
N SER A 100 12.61 -5.51 45.79
CA SER A 100 14.02 -5.77 46.12
C SER A 100 14.79 -6.24 44.89
N ALA A 101 14.21 -7.11 44.07
CA ALA A 101 14.82 -7.56 42.82
C ALA A 101 15.02 -6.41 41.83
N LEU A 102 14.08 -5.45 41.74
CA LEU A 102 14.25 -4.26 40.91
C LEU A 102 15.36 -3.35 41.46
N GLN A 103 15.44 -3.19 42.78
CA GLN A 103 16.47 -2.38 43.45
C GLN A 103 17.89 -2.91 43.19
N TYR A 104 18.11 -4.21 43.39
CA TYR A 104 19.41 -4.83 43.12
C TYR A 104 19.74 -4.81 41.62
N ALA A 105 18.76 -5.03 40.74
CA ALA A 105 18.97 -4.90 39.30
C ALA A 105 19.38 -3.47 38.92
N TYR A 106 18.74 -2.46 39.52
CA TYR A 106 19.06 -1.05 39.33
C TYR A 106 20.47 -0.71 39.80
N LEU A 107 20.85 -1.12 41.02
CA LEU A 107 22.20 -0.93 41.56
C LEU A 107 23.26 -1.53 40.63
N ASN A 108 23.05 -2.78 40.20
CA ASN A 108 23.97 -3.46 39.28
C ASN A 108 24.03 -2.75 37.91
N ALA A 109 22.90 -2.37 37.33
CA ALA A 109 22.83 -1.69 36.03
C ALA A 109 23.43 -0.27 36.05
N LYS A 110 23.27 0.47 37.15
CA LYS A 110 23.74 1.86 37.30
C LYS A 110 25.23 1.94 37.63
N LEU A 111 25.73 1.04 38.49
CA LEU A 111 27.09 1.08 39.02
C LEU A 111 28.11 0.31 38.15
N GLN A 112 27.69 -0.57 37.23
CA GLN A 112 28.62 -1.24 36.31
C GLN A 112 29.46 -0.24 35.49
N THR A 113 30.76 -0.52 35.30
CA THR A 113 31.67 0.32 34.51
C THR A 113 31.93 -0.23 33.10
N GLY A 114 31.50 -1.46 32.83
CA GLY A 114 31.66 -2.13 31.53
C GLY A 114 30.58 -1.82 30.47
N LEU A 115 30.30 -2.81 29.62
CA LEU A 115 29.36 -2.73 28.50
C LEU A 115 27.91 -2.52 28.97
N ARG A 116 27.36 -1.32 28.72
CA ARG A 116 25.95 -1.02 28.99
C ARG A 116 25.06 -1.62 27.91
N SER A 117 24.19 -2.56 28.29
CA SER A 117 23.24 -3.20 27.38
C SER A 117 21.92 -2.42 27.27
N LEU A 118 21.10 -2.72 26.26
CA LEU A 118 19.73 -2.20 26.15
C LEU A 118 18.85 -2.64 27.33
N LEU A 119 19.13 -3.81 27.92
CA LEU A 119 18.43 -4.31 29.11
C LEU A 119 18.74 -3.45 30.32
N ASP A 120 19.99 -3.03 30.49
CA ASP A 120 20.41 -2.19 31.62
C ASP A 120 19.76 -0.81 31.57
N ARG A 121 19.67 -0.22 30.37
CA ARG A 121 18.93 1.03 30.18
C ARG A 121 17.46 0.86 30.55
N ALA A 122 16.83 -0.23 30.12
CA ALA A 122 15.44 -0.52 30.46
C ALA A 122 15.21 -0.61 31.97
N VAL A 123 16.13 -1.24 32.72
CA VAL A 123 16.06 -1.30 34.20
C VAL A 123 16.19 0.09 34.81
N VAL A 124 17.16 0.90 34.35
CA VAL A 124 17.36 2.27 34.84
C VAL A 124 16.13 3.13 34.55
N ASP A 125 15.60 3.08 33.33
CA ASP A 125 14.44 3.86 32.92
C ASP A 125 13.20 3.49 33.74
N GLU A 126 12.93 2.20 33.95
CA GLU A 126 11.82 1.73 34.80
C GLU A 126 11.95 2.24 36.24
N ALA A 127 13.16 2.14 36.81
CA ALA A 127 13.46 2.55 38.17
C ALA A 127 13.34 4.07 38.38
N THR A 128 13.62 4.90 37.35
CA THR A 128 13.62 6.37 37.47
C THR A 128 12.35 7.05 36.94
N THR A 129 11.52 6.36 36.16
CA THR A 129 10.32 6.97 35.54
C THR A 129 9.07 6.73 36.37
N ASN A 130 9.00 5.62 37.09
CA ASN A 130 7.83 5.28 37.89
C ASN A 130 7.91 5.92 39.28
N THR A 131 7.04 6.91 39.55
CA THR A 131 7.07 7.76 40.75
C THR A 131 7.02 6.95 42.06
N SER A 132 6.46 5.73 42.05
CA SER A 132 6.42 4.86 43.23
C SER A 132 7.79 4.30 43.64
N HIS A 133 8.79 4.36 42.76
CA HIS A 133 10.11 3.73 42.98
C HIS A 133 11.26 4.74 43.14
N ILE A 134 11.13 5.97 42.62
CA ILE A 134 12.23 6.96 42.57
C ILE A 134 12.87 7.18 43.94
N ASP A 135 12.07 7.52 44.97
CA ASP A 135 12.58 7.80 46.31
C ASP A 135 13.30 6.61 46.95
N ALA A 136 12.90 5.37 46.61
CA ALA A 136 13.52 4.16 47.13
C ALA A 136 14.83 3.86 46.40
N MET A 137 14.89 4.09 45.09
CA MET A 137 16.08 3.86 44.27
C MET A 137 17.17 4.90 44.52
N GLU A 138 16.80 6.16 44.72
CA GLU A 138 17.76 7.22 45.09
C GLU A 138 18.36 6.98 46.49
N ARG A 139 17.53 6.57 47.46
CA ARG A 139 18.02 6.13 48.77
C ARG A 139 18.97 4.94 48.66
N ALA A 140 18.62 3.92 47.88
CA ALA A 140 19.50 2.78 47.63
C ALA A 140 20.86 3.21 47.05
N LEU A 141 20.86 4.14 46.09
CA LEU A 141 22.11 4.61 45.47
C LEU A 141 22.96 5.45 46.45
N ALA A 142 22.32 6.17 47.38
CA ALA A 142 23.01 6.91 48.42
C ALA A 142 23.58 6.00 49.52
N GLU A 143 22.88 4.90 49.83
CA GLU A 143 23.29 3.92 50.84
C GLU A 143 24.46 3.04 50.40
N TRP A 144 24.58 2.75 49.11
CA TRP A 144 25.54 1.78 48.57
C TRP A 144 26.60 2.42 47.67
N THR A 145 27.89 2.17 47.95
CA THR A 145 29.00 2.58 47.08
C THR A 145 29.61 1.39 46.37
N LYS A 146 29.95 1.57 45.09
CA LYS A 146 30.69 0.54 44.35
C LYS A 146 32.11 0.40 44.88
N VAL A 147 32.50 -0.85 45.12
CA VAL A 147 33.84 -1.23 45.55
C VAL A 147 34.62 -1.91 44.42
N ASP A 148 33.98 -2.85 43.72
CA ASP A 148 34.62 -3.67 42.68
C ASP A 148 33.59 -4.19 41.67
N GLU A 149 34.05 -4.83 40.60
CA GLU A 149 33.19 -5.55 39.66
C GLU A 149 33.88 -6.78 39.07
N ILE A 150 33.07 -7.78 38.71
CA ILE A 150 33.50 -8.88 37.84
C ILE A 150 32.78 -8.65 36.50
N PRO A 151 33.47 -8.11 35.47
CA PRO A 151 32.85 -7.66 34.22
C PRO A 151 32.16 -8.76 33.44
N PHE A 152 31.14 -8.43 32.65
CA PHE A 152 30.45 -9.44 31.84
C PHE A 152 31.40 -10.26 30.97
N ASP A 153 31.27 -11.58 31.00
CA ASP A 153 32.02 -12.52 30.17
C ASP A 153 31.04 -13.41 29.41
N PHE A 154 31.26 -13.52 28.09
CA PHE A 154 30.41 -14.25 27.16
C PHE A 154 30.36 -15.77 27.41
N ALA A 155 31.39 -16.36 28.01
CA ALA A 155 31.44 -17.77 28.35
C ALA A 155 30.51 -18.08 29.55
N ARG A 156 30.60 -17.27 30.61
CA ARG A 156 29.80 -17.45 31.85
C ARG A 156 28.42 -16.78 31.80
N ARG A 157 28.23 -15.77 30.95
CA ARG A 157 26.97 -15.02 30.79
C ARG A 157 26.46 -14.36 32.09
N LEU A 158 27.39 -13.99 32.97
CA LEU A 158 27.15 -13.33 34.26
C LEU A 158 27.92 -12.00 34.34
N LEU A 159 27.37 -11.04 35.08
CA LEU A 159 28.03 -9.80 35.49
C LEU A 159 27.72 -9.54 36.97
N THR A 160 28.78 -9.21 37.72
CA THR A 160 28.67 -8.97 39.16
C THR A 160 29.22 -7.59 39.51
N VAL A 161 28.48 -6.83 40.31
CA VAL A 161 28.96 -5.57 40.92
C VAL A 161 29.04 -5.80 42.42
N VAL A 162 30.11 -5.32 43.04
CA VAL A 162 30.33 -5.38 44.49
C VAL A 162 30.11 -4.00 45.08
N VAL A 163 29.26 -3.94 46.10
CA VAL A 163 28.86 -2.69 46.77
C VAL A 163 29.07 -2.77 48.28
N ASP A 164 29.40 -1.64 48.90
CA ASP A 164 29.49 -1.45 50.35
C ASP A 164 28.37 -0.55 50.83
N GLN A 165 27.73 -0.95 51.94
CA GLN A 165 26.79 -0.09 52.64
C GLN A 165 27.52 0.86 53.59
N HIS A 166 27.19 2.16 53.53
CA HIS A 166 27.89 3.18 54.32
C HIS A 166 27.73 3.01 55.85
N ASP A 167 26.57 2.56 56.34
CA ASP A 167 26.23 2.59 57.78
C ASP A 167 26.67 1.35 58.57
N HIS A 168 26.75 0.18 57.93
CA HIS A 168 27.00 -1.10 58.61
C HIS A 168 28.26 -1.83 58.14
N GLY A 169 28.96 -1.31 57.13
CA GLY A 169 30.14 -1.97 56.55
C GLY A 169 29.82 -3.32 55.91
N GLU A 170 28.55 -3.57 55.58
CA GLU A 170 28.12 -4.78 54.88
C GLU A 170 28.51 -4.67 53.41
N ARG A 171 29.23 -5.68 52.91
CA ARG A 171 29.63 -5.78 51.50
C ARG A 171 28.79 -6.82 50.80
N LEU A 172 28.20 -6.44 49.68
CA LEU A 172 27.27 -7.28 48.92
C LEU A 172 27.74 -7.42 47.47
N MET A 173 27.78 -8.66 46.99
CA MET A 173 27.91 -8.98 45.58
C MET A 173 26.51 -9.06 44.97
N ILE A 174 26.25 -8.30 43.90
CA ILE A 174 24.99 -8.34 43.15
C ILE A 174 25.30 -8.87 41.75
N THR A 175 24.76 -10.02 41.41
CA THR A 175 25.01 -10.72 40.15
C THR A 175 23.74 -10.78 39.30
N LYS A 176 23.87 -10.44 38.02
CA LYS A 176 22.82 -10.62 37.01
C LYS A 176 23.33 -11.43 35.82
N GLY A 177 22.45 -12.15 35.15
CA GLY A 177 22.84 -12.88 33.94
C GLY A 177 21.77 -13.82 33.41
N ALA A 178 22.21 -14.78 32.59
CA ALA A 178 21.35 -15.84 32.08
C ALA A 178 20.74 -16.65 33.23
N MET A 179 19.46 -16.99 33.13
CA MET A 179 18.71 -17.66 34.21
C MET A 179 19.39 -18.97 34.64
N GLU A 180 19.88 -19.75 33.68
CA GLU A 180 20.56 -21.02 33.91
C GLU A 180 21.81 -20.85 34.75
N GLU A 181 22.61 -19.83 34.46
CA GLU A 181 23.90 -19.58 35.10
C GLU A 181 23.72 -18.99 36.50
N VAL A 182 22.77 -18.06 36.65
CA VAL A 182 22.44 -17.48 37.95
C VAL A 182 21.91 -18.56 38.88
N LEU A 183 20.99 -19.42 38.42
CA LEU A 183 20.46 -20.51 39.24
C LEU A 183 21.51 -21.57 39.55
N ALA A 184 22.51 -21.79 38.68
CA ALA A 184 23.62 -22.69 38.96
C ALA A 184 24.50 -22.15 40.10
N ALA A 185 24.72 -20.83 40.16
CA ALA A 185 25.49 -20.15 41.19
C ALA A 185 24.78 -20.03 42.56
N CYS A 186 23.45 -20.18 42.60
CA CYS A 186 22.67 -20.01 43.82
C CYS A 186 22.55 -21.29 44.65
N GLU A 187 22.48 -21.17 45.97
CA GLU A 187 22.15 -22.24 46.93
C GLU A 187 20.88 -21.95 47.74
N GLN A 188 20.51 -20.67 47.81
CA GLN A 188 19.38 -20.19 48.59
C GLN A 188 18.50 -19.30 47.71
N THR A 189 17.30 -18.98 48.19
CA THR A 189 16.43 -17.97 47.61
C THR A 189 15.79 -17.15 48.71
N GLU A 190 15.57 -15.87 48.42
CA GLU A 190 15.01 -14.92 49.36
C GLU A 190 14.17 -13.89 48.59
N GLY A 191 12.88 -13.79 48.93
CA GLY A 191 11.97 -12.79 48.37
C GLY A 191 11.85 -11.54 49.26
N ASP A 192 10.93 -10.65 48.93
CA ASP A 192 10.73 -9.37 49.66
C ASP A 192 10.32 -9.57 51.13
N GLY A 193 9.78 -10.73 51.49
CA GLY A 193 9.44 -11.09 52.87
C GLY A 193 10.63 -11.44 53.77
N GLY A 194 11.87 -11.45 53.24
CA GLY A 194 13.10 -11.71 54.00
C GLY A 194 13.29 -13.17 54.45
N GLU A 195 12.41 -14.09 54.05
CA GLU A 195 12.52 -15.51 54.39
C GLU A 195 13.52 -16.18 53.47
N VAL A 196 14.66 -16.60 54.03
CA VAL A 196 15.71 -17.34 53.31
C VAL A 196 15.35 -18.83 53.29
N ARG A 197 15.19 -19.39 52.08
CA ARG A 197 14.91 -20.81 51.86
C ARG A 197 16.02 -21.46 51.06
N SER A 198 16.28 -22.75 51.31
CA SER A 198 17.23 -23.53 50.49
C SER A 198 16.65 -23.76 49.10
N LEU A 199 17.46 -23.56 48.06
CA LEU A 199 17.07 -23.73 46.67
C LEU A 199 17.37 -25.16 46.19
N ALA A 200 16.44 -26.07 46.47
CA ALA A 200 16.54 -27.48 46.12
C ALA A 200 16.43 -27.71 44.59
N HIS A 201 16.89 -28.87 44.13
CA HIS A 201 16.88 -29.23 42.70
C HIS A 201 15.49 -29.13 42.03
N PRO A 202 14.36 -29.54 42.67
CA PRO A 202 13.03 -29.38 42.09
C PRO A 202 12.64 -27.91 41.87
N ASP A 203 13.01 -27.04 42.80
CA ASP A 203 12.69 -25.60 42.74
C ASP A 203 13.46 -24.92 41.59
N ARG A 204 14.73 -25.31 41.40
CA ARG A 204 15.54 -24.84 40.26
C ARG A 204 14.89 -25.22 38.92
N GLN A 205 14.45 -26.47 38.78
CA GLN A 205 13.76 -26.91 37.57
C GLN A 205 12.45 -26.17 37.34
N ALA A 206 11.69 -25.89 38.40
CA ALA A 206 10.45 -25.12 38.29
C ALA A 206 10.70 -23.68 37.79
N LEU A 207 11.74 -23.02 38.31
CA LEU A 207 12.16 -21.68 37.88
C LEU A 207 12.66 -21.66 36.43
N LEU A 208 13.45 -22.66 36.03
CA LEU A 208 13.88 -22.81 34.63
C LEU A 208 12.70 -23.03 33.69
N ALA A 209 11.75 -23.89 34.06
CA ALA A 209 10.54 -24.12 33.28
C ALA A 209 9.68 -22.84 33.18
N ARG A 210 9.65 -22.03 34.24
CA ARG A 210 8.97 -20.73 34.22
C ARG A 210 9.65 -19.74 33.27
N SER A 211 10.97 -19.62 33.35
CA SER A 211 11.77 -18.80 32.43
C SER A 211 11.53 -19.24 30.98
N ALA A 212 11.52 -20.55 30.71
CA ALA A 212 11.26 -21.09 29.38
C ALA A 212 9.85 -20.74 28.85
N ARG A 213 8.81 -20.79 29.69
CA ARG A 213 7.46 -20.33 29.33
C ARG A 213 7.44 -18.85 28.98
N ILE A 214 8.02 -18.00 29.82
CA ILE A 214 8.12 -16.56 29.60
C ILE A 214 8.87 -16.23 28.30
N ASN A 215 9.95 -16.97 28.01
CA ASN A 215 10.68 -16.85 26.74
C ASN A 215 9.84 -17.29 25.54
N THR A 216 8.96 -18.29 25.70
CA THR A 216 8.03 -18.74 24.65
C THR A 216 6.97 -17.69 24.36
N ASP A 217 6.56 -16.92 25.37
CA ASP A 217 5.67 -15.76 25.23
C ASP A 217 6.37 -14.54 24.58
N GLY A 218 7.64 -14.69 24.18
CA GLY A 218 8.39 -13.67 23.44
C GLY A 218 9.06 -12.60 24.31
N LEU A 219 9.07 -12.81 25.63
CA LEU A 219 9.79 -11.98 26.61
C LEU A 219 11.23 -12.48 26.75
N ARG A 220 12.15 -11.62 27.19
CA ARG A 220 13.53 -12.01 27.51
C ARG A 220 13.72 -12.00 29.02
N VAL A 221 14.36 -13.01 29.61
CA VAL A 221 14.52 -13.13 31.07
C VAL A 221 15.98 -12.95 31.50
N LEU A 222 16.20 -12.21 32.60
CA LEU A 222 17.47 -12.16 33.35
C LEU A 222 17.27 -12.58 34.79
N GLY A 223 18.12 -13.48 35.28
CA GLY A 223 18.17 -13.86 36.70
C GLY A 223 18.97 -12.85 37.52
N LEU A 224 18.62 -12.74 38.81
CA LEU A 224 19.29 -11.88 39.77
C LEU A 224 19.61 -12.65 41.07
N ALA A 225 20.83 -12.50 41.55
CA ALA A 225 21.29 -13.11 42.79
C ALA A 225 22.19 -12.16 43.59
N THR A 226 22.25 -12.38 44.91
CA THR A 226 23.09 -11.60 45.81
C THR A 226 23.90 -12.50 46.75
N LYS A 227 25.04 -12.02 47.24
CA LYS A 227 25.86 -12.73 48.23
C LYS A 227 26.58 -11.74 49.14
N ALA A 228 26.39 -11.86 50.45
CA ALA A 228 27.18 -11.10 51.42
C ALA A 228 28.63 -11.60 51.42
N THR A 229 29.60 -10.70 51.52
CA THR A 229 31.03 -11.02 51.48
C THR A 229 31.83 -10.14 52.44
N THR A 230 33.01 -10.60 52.80
CA THR A 230 33.98 -9.83 53.62
C THR A 230 35.31 -9.62 52.90
N LYS A 231 35.42 -10.08 51.64
CA LYS A 231 36.63 -9.94 50.81
C LYS A 231 36.95 -8.48 50.51
N GLN A 232 38.24 -8.14 50.46
CA GLN A 232 38.72 -6.79 50.13
C GLN A 232 38.63 -6.49 48.62
N ALA A 233 38.59 -5.20 48.27
CA ALA A 233 38.63 -4.74 46.88
C ALA A 233 39.86 -5.31 46.15
N GLY A 234 39.70 -5.73 44.89
CA GLY A 234 40.75 -6.32 44.06
C GLY A 234 40.99 -7.82 44.29
N GLN A 235 40.24 -8.47 45.18
CA GLN A 235 40.32 -9.92 45.45
C GLN A 235 39.15 -10.72 44.87
N PHE A 236 38.31 -10.09 44.06
CA PHE A 236 37.12 -10.71 43.48
C PHE A 236 37.45 -11.41 42.17
N SER A 237 36.95 -12.64 42.03
CA SER A 237 37.15 -13.47 40.85
C SER A 237 35.88 -14.24 40.51
N PRO A 238 35.74 -14.78 39.28
CA PRO A 238 34.58 -15.60 38.92
C PRO A 238 34.34 -16.80 39.85
N ALA A 239 35.36 -17.28 40.58
CA ALA A 239 35.21 -18.35 41.56
C ALA A 239 34.32 -17.97 42.77
N ASP A 240 34.12 -16.66 43.00
CA ASP A 240 33.34 -16.13 44.12
C ASP A 240 31.83 -16.15 43.87
N GLU A 241 31.42 -16.37 42.63
CA GLU A 241 30.02 -16.47 42.16
C GLU A 241 29.44 -17.87 42.44
N THR A 242 29.58 -18.33 43.68
CA THR A 242 29.09 -19.62 44.17
C THR A 242 28.42 -19.44 45.53
N GLY A 243 27.43 -20.26 45.88
CA GLY A 243 26.71 -20.13 47.15
C GLY A 243 25.91 -18.83 47.27
N MET A 244 25.33 -18.35 46.16
CA MET A 244 24.57 -17.11 46.14
C MET A 244 23.10 -17.30 46.57
N THR A 245 22.42 -16.20 46.89
CA THR A 245 20.99 -16.16 47.19
C THR A 245 20.23 -15.62 45.99
N PHE A 246 19.35 -16.44 45.41
CA PHE A 246 18.48 -16.06 44.30
C PHE A 246 17.40 -15.09 44.78
N ARG A 247 17.39 -13.87 44.23
CA ARG A 247 16.46 -12.81 44.60
C ARG A 247 15.23 -12.73 43.69
N GLY A 248 15.39 -13.17 42.43
CA GLY A 248 14.31 -13.09 41.46
C GLY A 248 14.80 -12.99 40.02
N PHE A 249 13.90 -12.61 39.14
CA PHE A 249 14.23 -12.39 37.73
C PHE A 249 13.43 -11.22 37.14
N LEU A 250 13.98 -10.65 36.08
CA LEU A 250 13.37 -9.59 35.30
C LEU A 250 12.99 -10.13 33.94
N ALA A 251 11.75 -9.86 33.50
CA ALA A 251 11.32 -10.14 32.15
C ALA A 251 11.22 -8.82 31.37
N PHE A 252 11.73 -8.82 30.15
CA PHE A 252 11.83 -7.68 29.27
C PHE A 252 11.03 -7.91 28.00
N LEU A 253 10.46 -6.84 27.45
CA LEU A 253 9.81 -6.86 26.15
C LEU A 253 10.26 -5.71 25.27
N ASP A 254 10.05 -5.88 23.97
CA ASP A 254 10.02 -4.77 23.03
C ASP A 254 8.55 -4.39 22.79
N PRO A 255 8.06 -3.28 23.36
CA PRO A 255 6.64 -2.97 23.39
C PRO A 255 6.11 -2.66 22.00
N PRO A 256 4.88 -3.11 21.67
CA PRO A 256 4.23 -2.70 20.44
C PRO A 256 3.96 -1.20 20.46
N LYS A 257 4.02 -0.54 19.31
CA LYS A 257 3.59 0.86 19.19
C LYS A 257 2.12 1.00 19.55
N ALA A 258 1.75 2.14 20.14
CA ALA A 258 0.37 2.44 20.50
C ALA A 258 -0.60 2.33 19.30
N ASP A 259 -0.17 2.71 18.10
CA ASP A 259 -0.95 2.66 16.86
C ASP A 259 -0.87 1.31 16.12
N ALA A 260 -0.01 0.38 16.55
CA ALA A 260 0.25 -0.86 15.81
C ALA A 260 -1.00 -1.74 15.66
N ARG A 261 -1.81 -1.87 16.73
CA ARG A 261 -3.05 -2.65 16.69
C ARG A 261 -4.04 -2.06 15.68
N ASP A 262 -4.32 -0.77 15.80
CA ASP A 262 -5.30 -0.09 14.95
C ASP A 262 -4.86 -0.07 13.49
N ALA A 263 -3.57 0.11 13.23
CA ALA A 263 -3.03 0.10 11.89
C ALA A 263 -3.09 -1.30 11.25
N VAL A 264 -2.76 -2.37 11.99
CA VAL A 264 -2.91 -3.76 11.51
C VAL A 264 -4.38 -4.08 11.26
N GLN A 265 -5.29 -3.68 12.15
CA GLN A 265 -6.73 -3.86 11.93
C GLN A 265 -7.23 -3.06 10.72
N GLY A 266 -6.70 -1.86 10.49
CA GLY A 266 -6.96 -1.05 9.31
C GLY A 266 -6.53 -1.73 8.01
N LEU A 267 -5.33 -2.33 7.98
CA LEU A 267 -4.83 -3.11 6.83
C LEU A 267 -5.72 -4.33 6.55
N LEU A 268 -6.09 -5.08 7.59
CA LEU A 268 -6.98 -6.26 7.47
C LEU A 268 -8.36 -5.87 6.95
N THR A 269 -8.94 -4.78 7.46
CA THR A 269 -10.23 -4.24 6.99
C THR A 269 -10.17 -3.81 5.53
N LYS A 270 -8.99 -3.40 5.05
CA LYS A 270 -8.72 -3.05 3.66
C LYS A 270 -8.31 -4.25 2.78
N GLY A 271 -8.51 -5.47 3.25
CA GLY A 271 -8.25 -6.71 2.51
C GLY A 271 -6.75 -7.03 2.35
N ILE A 272 -5.90 -6.47 3.21
CA ILE A 272 -4.44 -6.70 3.18
C ILE A 272 -4.11 -7.68 4.31
N ALA A 273 -3.67 -8.88 3.95
CA ALA A 273 -3.17 -9.84 4.92
C ALA A 273 -1.78 -9.42 5.40
N VAL A 274 -1.63 -9.21 6.71
CA VAL A 274 -0.32 -8.92 7.32
C VAL A 274 0.34 -10.23 7.72
N LYS A 275 1.56 -10.48 7.24
CA LYS A 275 2.35 -11.69 7.53
C LYS A 275 3.71 -11.28 8.10
N LEU A 276 4.14 -11.92 9.20
CA LEU A 276 5.52 -11.81 9.72
C LEU A 276 6.39 -12.91 9.03
N ALA A 277 7.69 -13.14 9.23
CA ALA A 277 8.49 -14.07 8.36
C ALA A 277 9.38 -15.15 9.10
N SER A 278 9.29 -16.48 8.73
CA SER A 278 9.82 -17.82 9.31
C SER A 278 8.99 -19.16 9.44
N MET A 279 9.40 -20.23 8.72
CA MET A 279 9.21 -21.63 9.16
C MET A 279 10.03 -22.60 8.27
N GLU A 280 10.15 -23.86 8.71
CA GLU A 280 10.82 -25.00 8.06
C GLU A 280 10.17 -25.46 6.71
N PRO A 281 10.92 -26.15 5.81
CA PRO A 281 10.62 -26.21 4.38
C PRO A 281 9.39 -27.03 3.94
N ARG A 282 8.97 -28.07 4.67
CA ARG A 282 7.96 -29.03 4.16
C ARG A 282 6.49 -28.67 4.46
N GLN A 283 6.24 -27.63 5.26
CA GLN A 283 4.89 -27.11 5.60
C GLN A 283 4.63 -25.66 5.13
N PHE A 284 5.62 -25.07 4.45
CA PHE A 284 5.74 -23.65 4.13
C PHE A 284 4.59 -23.10 3.26
N ALA A 285 4.23 -23.77 2.16
CA ALA A 285 3.20 -23.29 1.24
C ALA A 285 1.76 -23.30 1.82
N ALA A 286 1.49 -24.14 2.83
CA ALA A 286 0.20 -24.18 3.53
C ALA A 286 0.15 -23.15 4.67
N ALA A 287 1.27 -22.96 5.39
CA ALA A 287 1.40 -21.97 6.46
C ALA A 287 1.37 -20.52 5.93
N CYS A 288 1.98 -20.26 4.76
CA CYS A 288 1.90 -18.96 4.09
C CYS A 288 0.44 -18.55 3.80
N ARG A 289 -0.43 -19.50 3.44
CA ARG A 289 -1.84 -19.21 3.08
C ARG A 289 -2.76 -18.90 4.27
N ARG A 290 -2.39 -19.28 5.49
CA ARG A 290 -3.23 -19.16 6.70
C ARG A 290 -3.00 -17.90 7.55
N GLY A 291 -2.12 -16.99 7.12
CA GLY A 291 -1.86 -15.73 7.84
C GLY A 291 -1.04 -15.96 9.11
N THR A 292 0.15 -16.56 8.95
CA THR A 292 0.97 -17.00 10.08
C THR A 292 1.97 -15.91 10.48
N VAL A 293 2.27 -15.81 11.78
CA VAL A 293 3.44 -15.08 12.29
C VAL A 293 4.62 -15.99 12.16
N PHE A 294 5.73 -15.44 11.73
CA PHE A 294 6.88 -16.26 11.51
C PHE A 294 8.14 -15.53 12.11
N ALA A 295 9.09 -16.24 12.75
CA ALA A 295 10.24 -15.74 13.55
C ALA A 295 11.65 -16.37 13.32
N LYS A 296 12.73 -15.57 13.24
CA LYS A 296 14.16 -15.98 13.02
C LYS A 296 14.51 -16.42 11.58
N LEU A 297 14.14 -15.63 10.56
CA LEU A 297 14.62 -15.88 9.19
C LEU A 297 15.99 -15.29 8.88
N SER A 298 16.73 -16.00 8.02
CA SER A 298 17.85 -15.42 7.29
C SER A 298 17.37 -14.49 6.16
N PRO A 299 18.22 -13.57 5.67
CA PRO A 299 17.89 -12.70 4.54
C PRO A 299 17.40 -13.44 3.29
N PHE A 300 18.02 -14.59 2.97
CA PHE A 300 17.62 -15.41 1.82
C PHE A 300 16.24 -16.05 2.01
N GLN A 301 15.94 -16.52 3.21
CA GLN A 301 14.63 -17.09 3.49
C GLN A 301 13.51 -16.05 3.46
N LYS A 302 13.80 -14.77 3.74
CA LYS A 302 12.83 -13.68 3.55
C LYS A 302 12.44 -13.53 2.08
N VAL A 303 13.38 -13.73 1.15
CA VAL A 303 13.11 -13.75 -0.30
C VAL A 303 12.23 -14.93 -0.68
N ASP A 304 12.55 -16.14 -0.18
CA ASP A 304 11.75 -17.35 -0.46
C ASP A 304 10.28 -17.18 -0.03
N VAL A 305 10.02 -16.48 1.08
CA VAL A 305 8.66 -16.14 1.52
C VAL A 305 7.96 -15.25 0.50
N VAL A 306 8.62 -14.16 0.06
CA VAL A 306 8.06 -13.21 -0.91
C VAL A 306 7.74 -13.91 -2.22
N GLU A 307 8.69 -14.66 -2.79
CA GLU A 307 8.49 -15.36 -4.06
C GLU A 307 7.43 -16.46 -3.98
N SER A 308 7.36 -17.17 -2.85
CA SER A 308 6.33 -18.18 -2.63
C SER A 308 4.92 -17.56 -2.60
N LEU A 309 4.79 -16.38 -2.01
CA LEU A 309 3.53 -15.64 -1.97
C LEU A 309 3.16 -15.05 -3.35
N GLN A 310 4.14 -14.61 -4.13
CA GLN A 310 3.93 -14.10 -5.49
C GLN A 310 3.47 -15.20 -6.48
N LYS A 311 3.80 -16.48 -6.21
CA LYS A 311 3.35 -17.62 -7.03
C LYS A 311 1.84 -17.86 -6.97
N ASP A 312 1.17 -17.41 -5.90
CA ASP A 312 -0.28 -17.47 -5.82
C ASP A 312 -0.89 -16.47 -6.82
N ALA A 313 -1.59 -16.99 -7.83
CA ALA A 313 -2.11 -16.19 -8.95
C ALA A 313 -2.93 -14.99 -8.45
N GLY A 314 -2.53 -13.79 -8.87
CA GLY A 314 -3.21 -12.55 -8.52
C GLY A 314 -2.80 -11.95 -7.17
N THR A 315 -1.74 -12.45 -6.52
CA THR A 315 -1.25 -11.92 -5.25
C THR A 315 -0.18 -10.87 -5.47
N SER A 316 -0.44 -9.63 -5.04
CA SER A 316 0.61 -8.61 -4.95
C SER A 316 1.16 -8.53 -3.53
N VAL A 317 2.48 -8.66 -3.41
CA VAL A 317 3.22 -8.75 -2.16
C VAL A 317 4.06 -7.49 -1.96
N GLY A 318 3.78 -6.76 -0.89
CA GLY A 318 4.65 -5.70 -0.40
C GLY A 318 5.53 -6.19 0.74
N PHE A 319 6.72 -5.61 0.86
CA PHE A 319 7.64 -5.88 1.96
C PHE A 319 8.01 -4.58 2.68
N LEU A 320 7.90 -4.55 4.00
CA LEU A 320 8.30 -3.42 4.84
C LEU A 320 9.48 -3.81 5.74
N GLY A 321 10.62 -3.15 5.54
CA GLY A 321 11.85 -3.39 6.29
C GLY A 321 12.76 -2.17 6.38
N ASP A 322 13.63 -2.16 7.40
CA ASP A 322 14.52 -1.05 7.73
C ASP A 322 16.00 -1.48 7.82
N GLY A 323 16.27 -2.78 7.91
CA GLY A 323 17.60 -3.35 8.10
C GLY A 323 18.28 -3.79 6.80
N ILE A 324 19.60 -3.99 6.89
CA ILE A 324 20.42 -4.56 5.80
C ILE A 324 19.91 -5.96 5.43
N ASN A 325 19.39 -6.71 6.41
CA ASN A 325 18.82 -8.05 6.22
C ASN A 325 17.55 -8.06 5.37
N ASP A 326 16.91 -6.91 5.19
CA ASP A 326 15.66 -6.77 4.44
C ASP A 326 15.89 -6.36 2.98
N ALA A 327 17.08 -5.85 2.66
CA ALA A 327 17.39 -5.27 1.35
C ALA A 327 17.05 -6.20 0.17
N MET A 328 17.36 -7.49 0.31
CA MET A 328 17.03 -8.47 -0.72
C MET A 328 15.52 -8.67 -0.86
N ALA A 329 14.79 -8.83 0.25
CA ALA A 329 13.35 -9.03 0.22
C ALA A 329 12.60 -7.79 -0.30
N LEU A 330 13.07 -6.58 0.06
CA LEU A 330 12.57 -5.31 -0.46
C LEU A 330 12.63 -5.24 -1.98
N LYS A 331 13.74 -5.71 -2.56
CA LYS A 331 13.97 -5.69 -4.01
C LYS A 331 13.17 -6.74 -4.79
N HIS A 332 12.83 -7.87 -4.16
CA HIS A 332 12.07 -8.95 -4.80
C HIS A 332 10.55 -8.79 -4.64
N ALA A 333 10.10 -8.01 -3.66
CA ALA A 333 8.69 -7.67 -3.51
C ALA A 333 8.17 -6.85 -4.69
N ASP A 334 6.86 -6.91 -4.95
CA ASP A 334 6.23 -6.08 -5.98
C ASP A 334 6.25 -4.60 -5.60
N VAL A 335 6.32 -4.34 -4.29
CA VAL A 335 6.58 -3.02 -3.71
C VAL A 335 7.45 -3.15 -2.45
N GLY A 336 8.70 -2.69 -2.54
CA GLY A 336 9.58 -2.55 -1.39
C GLY A 336 9.32 -1.23 -0.66
N VAL A 337 9.02 -1.29 0.62
CA VAL A 337 8.79 -0.12 1.49
C VAL A 337 9.86 -0.08 2.57
N SER A 338 10.56 1.04 2.68
CA SER A 338 11.45 1.31 3.80
C SER A 338 11.05 2.59 4.53
N VAL A 339 11.75 2.92 5.60
CA VAL A 339 11.52 4.10 6.43
C VAL A 339 12.73 5.01 6.39
N ASP A 340 12.55 6.32 6.60
CA ASP A 340 13.64 7.29 6.48
C ASP A 340 14.78 7.04 7.48
N THR A 341 14.45 6.52 8.67
CA THR A 341 15.41 6.08 9.69
C THR A 341 16.08 4.74 9.37
N GLY A 342 15.69 4.09 8.27
CA GLY A 342 16.25 2.80 7.85
C GLY A 342 17.68 2.93 7.32
N THR A 343 18.36 1.79 7.26
CA THR A 343 19.72 1.70 6.71
C THR A 343 19.77 2.17 5.26
N ILE A 344 20.91 2.73 4.83
CA ILE A 344 21.08 3.22 3.45
C ILE A 344 20.79 2.11 2.44
N VAL A 345 21.23 0.88 2.72
CA VAL A 345 21.00 -0.28 1.85
C VAL A 345 19.50 -0.60 1.72
N ALA A 346 18.75 -0.53 2.82
CA ALA A 346 17.29 -0.73 2.79
C ALA A 346 16.59 0.39 1.98
N LYS A 347 16.99 1.66 2.19
CA LYS A 347 16.42 2.80 1.45
C LYS A 347 16.74 2.77 -0.05
N GLU A 348 17.93 2.31 -0.42
CA GLU A 348 18.30 2.13 -1.82
C GLU A 348 17.53 0.98 -2.48
N SER A 349 17.28 -0.10 -1.73
CA SER A 349 16.57 -1.28 -2.24
C SER A 349 15.05 -1.12 -2.31
N ALA A 350 14.48 -0.19 -1.54
CA ALA A 350 13.05 0.09 -1.55
C ALA A 350 12.62 0.98 -2.71
N ASP A 351 11.37 0.79 -3.16
CA ASP A 351 10.69 1.63 -4.14
C ASP A 351 10.00 2.84 -3.49
N VAL A 352 9.70 2.73 -2.19
CA VAL A 352 8.92 3.70 -1.41
C VAL A 352 9.57 3.92 -0.05
N ILE A 353 9.64 5.17 0.40
CA ILE A 353 10.19 5.56 1.69
C ILE A 353 9.13 6.27 2.53
N LEU A 354 8.81 5.74 3.71
CA LEU A 354 7.97 6.40 4.70
C LEU A 354 8.83 7.35 5.52
N LEU A 355 8.45 8.63 5.60
CA LEU A 355 9.15 9.62 6.41
C LEU A 355 8.91 9.42 7.91
N GLU A 356 7.89 8.65 8.27
CA GLU A 356 7.60 8.25 9.64
C GLU A 356 7.47 6.74 9.71
N LYS A 357 7.99 6.15 10.80
CA LYS A 357 7.91 4.71 11.07
C LYS A 357 6.51 4.31 11.56
N SER A 358 5.46 4.57 10.76
CA SER A 358 4.06 4.28 11.10
C SER A 358 3.33 3.52 9.98
N LEU A 359 2.64 2.45 10.37
CA LEU A 359 1.77 1.69 9.48
C LEU A 359 0.53 2.49 9.04
N ALA A 360 0.14 3.53 9.79
CA ALA A 360 -0.93 4.43 9.37
C ALA A 360 -0.56 5.21 8.10
N VAL A 361 0.71 5.63 7.99
CA VAL A 361 1.23 6.29 6.79
C VAL A 361 1.22 5.32 5.60
N LEU A 362 1.60 4.06 5.82
CA LEU A 362 1.50 3.02 4.81
C LEU A 362 0.06 2.82 4.34
N LEU A 363 -0.90 2.72 5.26
CA LEU A 363 -2.33 2.56 4.95
C LEU A 363 -2.85 3.73 4.10
N ASP A 364 -2.53 4.96 4.49
CA ASP A 364 -2.87 6.17 3.71
C ASP A 364 -2.28 6.09 2.30
N ALA A 365 -1.03 5.64 2.18
CA ALA A 365 -0.36 5.47 0.90
C ALA A 365 -1.05 4.39 0.04
N VAL A 366 -1.43 3.23 0.60
CA VAL A 366 -2.19 2.21 -0.14
C VAL A 366 -3.49 2.76 -0.70
N VAL A 367 -4.26 3.50 0.10
CA VAL A 367 -5.54 4.10 -0.35
C VAL A 367 -5.31 5.12 -1.46
N LYS A 368 -4.23 5.91 -1.40
CA LYS A 368 -3.84 6.81 -2.49
C LYS A 368 -3.42 6.04 -3.74
N GLY A 369 -2.66 4.96 -3.60
CA GLY A 369 -2.29 4.06 -4.68
C GLY A 369 -3.51 3.48 -5.39
N ARG A 370 -4.49 2.97 -4.64
CA ARG A 370 -5.78 2.48 -5.17
C ARG A 370 -6.53 3.54 -5.95
N ARG A 371 -6.56 4.78 -5.46
CA ARG A 371 -7.19 5.90 -6.16
C ARG A 371 -6.48 6.21 -7.49
N THR A 372 -5.16 6.28 -7.47
CA THR A 372 -4.38 6.54 -8.69
C THR A 372 -4.56 5.43 -9.71
N ALA A 373 -4.41 4.16 -9.30
CA ALA A 373 -4.63 3.00 -10.16
C ALA A 373 -6.05 2.97 -10.74
N GLY A 374 -7.07 3.22 -9.91
CA GLY A 374 -8.47 3.28 -10.33
C GLY A 374 -8.76 4.38 -11.34
N ASN A 375 -8.18 5.58 -11.15
CA ASN A 375 -8.30 6.68 -12.12
C ASN A 375 -7.58 6.37 -13.45
N THR A 376 -6.45 5.67 -13.41
CA THR A 376 -5.79 5.18 -14.63
C THR A 376 -6.67 4.16 -15.35
N LEU A 377 -7.28 3.22 -14.61
CA LEU A 377 -8.12 2.18 -15.19
C LEU A 377 -9.41 2.74 -15.80
N LYS A 378 -10.00 3.77 -15.17
CA LYS A 378 -11.09 4.57 -15.74
C LYS A 378 -10.73 5.11 -17.11
N TYR A 379 -9.59 5.78 -17.23
CA TYR A 379 -9.10 6.32 -18.50
C TYR A 379 -8.96 5.22 -19.54
N ILE A 380 -8.20 4.17 -19.23
CA ILE A 380 -7.93 3.05 -20.16
C ILE A 380 -9.25 2.44 -20.66
N LYS A 381 -10.18 2.09 -19.76
CA LYS A 381 -11.45 1.47 -20.14
C LYS A 381 -12.29 2.40 -21.02
N MET A 382 -12.36 3.70 -20.71
CA MET A 382 -13.12 4.67 -21.49
C MET A 382 -12.52 4.92 -22.87
N THR A 383 -11.20 5.12 -22.96
CA THR A 383 -10.51 5.35 -24.24
C THR A 383 -10.54 4.10 -25.12
N CYS A 384 -10.25 2.91 -24.58
CA CYS A 384 -10.30 1.67 -25.35
C CYS A 384 -11.71 1.34 -25.85
N ALA A 385 -12.75 1.50 -25.01
CA ALA A 385 -14.13 1.28 -25.45
C ALA A 385 -14.57 2.33 -26.48
N GLY A 386 -14.20 3.60 -26.30
CA GLY A 386 -14.50 4.69 -27.23
C GLY A 386 -13.87 4.49 -28.61
N ASN A 387 -12.58 4.16 -28.67
CA ASN A 387 -11.86 3.94 -29.93
C ASN A 387 -12.39 2.69 -30.66
N PHE A 388 -12.70 1.63 -29.91
CA PHE A 388 -13.34 0.44 -30.46
C PHE A 388 -14.71 0.76 -31.06
N SER A 389 -15.54 1.51 -30.33
CA SER A 389 -16.86 1.93 -30.80
C SER A 389 -16.78 2.78 -32.06
N ASN A 390 -15.95 3.83 -32.06
CA ASN A 390 -15.78 4.72 -33.21
C ASN A 390 -15.42 3.92 -34.47
N THR A 391 -14.49 2.97 -34.33
CA THR A 391 -14.08 2.10 -35.43
C THR A 391 -15.21 1.23 -35.95
N PHE A 392 -16.01 0.66 -35.06
CA PHE A 392 -17.16 -0.14 -35.45
C PHE A 392 -18.22 0.70 -36.18
N SER A 393 -18.48 1.92 -35.69
CA SER A 393 -19.37 2.89 -36.33
C SER A 393 -18.88 3.30 -37.72
N VAL A 394 -17.57 3.54 -37.88
CA VAL A 394 -16.96 3.84 -39.17
C VAL A 394 -17.11 2.67 -40.15
N LEU A 395 -16.95 1.43 -39.71
CA LEU A 395 -17.13 0.26 -40.57
C LEU A 395 -18.59 0.10 -41.03
N ILE A 396 -19.54 0.29 -40.12
CA ILE A 396 -20.97 0.25 -40.48
C ILE A 396 -21.29 1.36 -41.47
N ALA A 397 -20.80 2.57 -41.21
CA ALA A 397 -21.00 3.71 -42.10
C ALA A 397 -20.39 3.47 -43.49
N ALA A 398 -19.16 2.94 -43.55
CA ALA A 398 -18.49 2.63 -44.81
C ALA A 398 -19.25 1.59 -45.65
N ALA A 399 -19.90 0.62 -45.00
CA ALA A 399 -20.68 -0.41 -45.67
C ALA A 399 -22.09 0.07 -46.08
N TRP A 400 -22.63 1.09 -45.41
CA TRP A 400 -24.01 1.53 -45.59
C TRP A 400 -24.16 2.83 -46.39
N LEU A 401 -23.26 3.80 -46.18
CA LEU A 401 -23.38 5.13 -46.77
C LEU A 401 -22.66 5.20 -48.13
N PRO A 402 -23.24 5.93 -49.11
CA PRO A 402 -22.60 6.14 -50.41
C PRO A 402 -21.52 7.24 -50.38
N TYR A 403 -21.27 7.85 -49.22
CA TYR A 403 -20.28 8.89 -48.99
C TYR A 403 -19.51 8.63 -47.68
N LEU A 404 -18.36 9.30 -47.53
CA LEU A 404 -17.59 9.23 -46.29
C LEU A 404 -18.37 9.87 -45.12
N PRO A 405 -18.58 9.15 -44.01
CA PRO A 405 -19.40 9.64 -42.90
C PRO A 405 -18.84 10.89 -42.22
N MET A 406 -17.52 11.07 -42.26
CA MET A 406 -16.80 12.25 -41.75
C MET A 406 -15.53 12.44 -42.58
N SER A 407 -15.05 13.67 -42.72
CA SER A 407 -13.73 13.90 -43.31
C SER A 407 -12.60 13.47 -42.37
N ALA A 408 -11.43 13.14 -42.91
CA ALA A 408 -10.26 12.76 -42.11
C ALA A 408 -9.86 13.86 -41.10
N VAL A 409 -9.94 15.13 -41.52
CA VAL A 409 -9.58 16.28 -40.67
C VAL A 409 -10.60 16.46 -39.54
N GLN A 410 -11.89 16.27 -39.81
CA GLN A 410 -12.94 16.31 -38.80
C GLN A 410 -12.78 15.18 -37.77
N LEU A 411 -12.44 13.96 -38.21
CA LEU A 411 -12.20 12.81 -37.32
C LEU A 411 -11.01 13.08 -36.39
N LEU A 412 -9.90 13.55 -36.94
CA LEU A 412 -8.72 13.91 -36.15
C LEU A 412 -9.02 15.04 -35.15
N THR A 413 -9.79 16.04 -35.59
CA THR A 413 -10.22 17.16 -34.72
C THR A 413 -11.08 16.66 -33.57
N ALA A 414 -12.04 15.77 -33.82
CA ALA A 414 -12.89 15.17 -32.78
C ALA A 414 -12.05 14.37 -31.77
N ASN A 415 -11.11 13.55 -32.26
CA ASN A 415 -10.24 12.75 -31.40
C ASN A 415 -9.33 13.62 -30.51
N ILE A 416 -8.74 14.69 -31.05
CA ILE A 416 -7.93 15.63 -30.26
C ILE A 416 -8.77 16.28 -29.15
N ILE A 417 -9.98 16.76 -29.47
CA ILE A 417 -10.88 17.36 -28.48
C ILE A 417 -11.23 16.34 -27.39
N TYR A 418 -11.51 15.10 -27.78
CA TYR A 418 -11.79 14.01 -26.85
C TYR A 418 -10.62 13.71 -25.93
N ASP A 419 -9.42 13.53 -26.48
CA ASP A 419 -8.22 13.24 -25.69
C ASP A 419 -7.89 14.36 -24.70
N ILE A 420 -8.00 15.62 -25.14
CA ILE A 420 -7.78 16.78 -24.26
C ILE A 420 -8.82 16.82 -23.13
N SER A 421 -10.06 16.46 -23.40
CA SER A 421 -11.11 16.43 -22.39
C SER A 421 -10.83 15.46 -21.24
N GLN A 422 -10.05 14.41 -21.51
CA GLN A 422 -9.68 13.33 -20.60
C GLN A 422 -8.45 13.63 -19.73
N ILE A 423 -7.69 14.70 -20.02
CA ILE A 423 -6.50 15.12 -19.25
C ILE A 423 -6.83 15.33 -17.76
N SER A 424 -8.08 15.65 -17.43
CA SER A 424 -8.53 15.87 -16.06
C SER A 424 -8.96 14.61 -15.31
N ILE A 425 -9.09 13.45 -15.96
CA ILE A 425 -9.46 12.17 -15.31
C ILE A 425 -8.54 11.78 -14.14
N PRO A 426 -7.22 12.05 -14.15
CA PRO A 426 -6.36 11.89 -12.98
C PRO A 426 -6.84 12.66 -11.73
N TRP A 427 -7.58 13.77 -11.91
CA TRP A 427 -8.18 14.56 -10.83
C TRP A 427 -9.49 14.00 -10.31
N ASP A 428 -10.00 12.92 -10.91
CA ASP A 428 -11.28 12.36 -10.57
C ASP A 428 -11.29 11.66 -9.19
N THR A 429 -12.49 11.47 -8.66
CA THR A 429 -12.72 10.75 -7.40
C THR A 429 -13.10 9.29 -7.66
N MET A 430 -12.61 8.37 -6.82
CA MET A 430 -13.04 6.97 -6.81
C MET A 430 -14.15 6.76 -5.80
N ASP A 431 -15.06 5.84 -6.11
CA ASP A 431 -16.13 5.40 -5.21
C ASP A 431 -15.51 4.75 -3.95
N PRO A 432 -15.99 5.03 -2.72
CA PRO A 432 -15.40 4.50 -1.48
C PRO A 432 -15.26 2.98 -1.47
N GLU A 433 -16.26 2.27 -2.02
CA GLU A 433 -16.31 0.81 -2.09
C GLU A 433 -15.18 0.23 -2.96
N TYR A 434 -14.70 0.99 -3.97
CA TYR A 434 -13.54 0.58 -4.77
C TYR A 434 -12.25 0.60 -3.94
N LEU A 435 -12.13 1.55 -3.01
CA LEU A 435 -10.91 1.77 -2.22
C LEU A 435 -10.76 0.76 -1.07
N GLU A 436 -11.79 -0.02 -0.78
CA GLU A 436 -11.81 -0.98 0.32
C GLU A 436 -11.03 -2.26 0.02
N GLN A 437 -11.06 -2.75 -1.21
CA GLN A 437 -10.41 -4.00 -1.58
C GLN A 437 -9.27 -3.78 -2.58
N PRO A 438 -8.20 -4.59 -2.52
CA PRO A 438 -7.17 -4.57 -3.53
C PRO A 438 -7.74 -5.03 -4.87
N ARG A 439 -7.35 -4.35 -5.95
CA ARG A 439 -7.71 -4.73 -7.32
C ARG A 439 -6.47 -4.75 -8.18
N GLN A 440 -6.36 -5.79 -8.99
CA GLN A 440 -5.38 -5.85 -10.07
C GLN A 440 -6.11 -5.60 -11.38
N TRP A 441 -5.48 -4.92 -12.33
CA TRP A 441 -6.02 -4.93 -13.69
C TRP A 441 -5.70 -6.28 -14.31
N ILE A 442 -6.59 -6.79 -15.14
CA ILE A 442 -6.36 -7.96 -15.98
C ILE A 442 -6.72 -7.56 -17.41
N ALA A 443 -5.84 -7.80 -18.39
CA ALA A 443 -6.06 -7.41 -19.78
C ALA A 443 -7.37 -7.99 -20.36
N THR A 444 -7.73 -9.20 -19.92
CA THR A 444 -9.00 -9.85 -20.27
C THR A 444 -10.22 -9.05 -19.85
N ASP A 445 -10.17 -8.35 -18.72
CA ASP A 445 -11.30 -7.53 -18.24
C ASP A 445 -11.48 -6.26 -19.07
N ILE A 446 -10.38 -5.69 -19.57
CA ILE A 446 -10.44 -4.57 -20.53
C ILE A 446 -11.07 -5.05 -21.84
N ALA A 447 -10.63 -6.19 -22.36
CA ALA A 447 -11.19 -6.76 -23.59
C ALA A 447 -12.70 -7.08 -23.47
N ARG A 448 -13.12 -7.70 -22.35
CA ARG A 448 -14.55 -7.94 -22.05
C ARG A 448 -15.34 -6.64 -22.01
N PHE A 449 -14.81 -5.62 -21.33
CA PHE A 449 -15.43 -4.31 -21.25
C PHE A 449 -15.59 -3.68 -22.63
N MET A 450 -14.56 -3.72 -23.49
CA MET A 450 -14.61 -3.20 -24.85
C MET A 450 -15.68 -3.91 -25.71
N ILE A 451 -15.80 -5.23 -25.61
CA ILE A 451 -16.76 -6.00 -26.42
C ILE A 451 -18.20 -5.75 -25.96
N CYS A 452 -18.45 -5.63 -24.65
CA CYS A 452 -19.80 -5.42 -24.13
C CYS A 452 -20.26 -3.96 -24.24
N VAL A 453 -19.37 -3.00 -23.96
CA VAL A 453 -19.70 -1.57 -23.89
C VAL A 453 -19.40 -0.84 -25.21
N GLY A 454 -18.43 -1.30 -26.00
CA GLY A 454 -18.06 -0.66 -27.25
C GLY A 454 -19.21 -0.57 -28.28
N PRO A 455 -19.96 -1.65 -28.59
CA PRO A 455 -21.04 -1.60 -29.57
C PRO A 455 -22.19 -0.65 -29.21
N LEU A 456 -22.30 -0.27 -27.93
CA LEU A 456 -23.37 0.59 -27.42
C LEU A 456 -23.42 1.95 -28.12
N SER A 457 -22.30 2.66 -28.19
CA SER A 457 -22.27 3.98 -28.82
C SER A 457 -22.46 3.89 -30.33
N SER A 458 -22.06 2.76 -30.94
CA SER A 458 -22.29 2.52 -32.37
C SER A 458 -23.76 2.35 -32.73
N LEU A 459 -24.61 1.82 -31.84
CA LEU A 459 -26.06 1.77 -32.06
C LEU A 459 -26.67 3.16 -32.22
N THR A 460 -26.18 4.13 -31.43
CA THR A 460 -26.64 5.51 -31.53
C THR A 460 -26.05 6.24 -32.74
N ASP A 461 -24.83 5.87 -33.18
CA ASP A 461 -24.26 6.38 -34.43
C ASP A 461 -25.07 5.89 -35.65
N VAL A 462 -25.48 4.62 -35.65
CA VAL A 462 -26.40 4.05 -36.65
C VAL A 462 -27.73 4.81 -36.69
N ALA A 463 -28.26 5.23 -35.53
CA ALA A 463 -29.46 6.07 -35.48
C ALA A 463 -29.24 7.45 -36.13
N ILE A 464 -28.07 8.07 -35.94
CA ILE A 464 -27.71 9.32 -36.62
C ILE A 464 -27.58 9.13 -38.12
N PHE A 465 -26.94 8.04 -38.58
CA PHE A 465 -26.88 7.72 -40.01
C PHE A 465 -28.26 7.50 -40.61
N SER A 466 -29.14 6.82 -39.87
CA SER A 466 -30.55 6.64 -40.25
C SER A 466 -31.28 7.98 -40.36
N LEU A 467 -31.07 8.88 -39.40
CA LEU A 467 -31.68 10.20 -39.38
C LEU A 467 -31.23 11.03 -40.59
N ASN A 468 -29.93 11.00 -40.91
CA ASN A 468 -29.37 11.66 -42.08
C ASN A 468 -29.98 11.14 -43.39
N GLN A 469 -30.10 9.81 -43.53
CA GLN A 469 -30.61 9.18 -44.76
C GLN A 469 -32.12 9.31 -44.95
N TYR A 470 -32.92 9.08 -43.90
CA TYR A 470 -34.38 8.96 -44.04
C TYR A 470 -35.14 10.23 -43.69
N PHE A 471 -34.71 10.95 -42.65
CA PHE A 471 -35.41 12.15 -42.18
C PHE A 471 -34.93 13.40 -42.93
N PHE A 472 -33.61 13.62 -42.93
CA PHE A 472 -33.01 14.76 -43.63
C PHE A 472 -32.77 14.53 -45.12
N LYS A 473 -32.83 13.27 -45.58
CA LYS A 473 -32.67 12.87 -46.98
C LYS A 473 -31.31 13.23 -47.59
N TYR A 474 -30.25 13.25 -46.78
CA TYR A 474 -28.87 13.42 -47.24
C TYR A 474 -28.39 12.13 -47.90
N GLN A 475 -28.77 11.93 -49.17
CA GLN A 475 -28.45 10.73 -49.95
C GLN A 475 -27.05 10.78 -50.60
N GLY A 476 -26.36 11.92 -50.51
CA GLY A 476 -25.02 12.10 -51.09
C GLY A 476 -25.03 12.54 -52.56
N ASN A 477 -26.17 13.00 -53.06
CA ASN A 477 -26.29 13.50 -54.43
C ASN A 477 -25.66 14.89 -54.60
N GLU A 478 -25.74 15.72 -53.57
CA GLU A 478 -25.19 17.09 -53.55
C GLU A 478 -24.02 17.20 -52.55
N PRO A 479 -22.95 17.95 -52.88
CA PRO A 479 -21.82 18.18 -51.96
C PRO A 479 -22.26 18.80 -50.62
N MET A 480 -23.30 19.64 -50.64
CA MET A 480 -23.86 20.27 -49.44
C MET A 480 -24.49 19.24 -48.49
N ASP A 481 -25.17 18.23 -49.03
CA ASP A 481 -25.80 17.17 -48.23
C ASP A 481 -24.73 16.34 -47.50
N VAL A 482 -23.63 16.04 -48.21
CA VAL A 482 -22.49 15.32 -47.62
C VAL A 482 -21.88 16.15 -46.49
N ALA A 483 -21.62 17.45 -46.72
CA ALA A 483 -21.06 18.32 -45.70
C ALA A 483 -21.96 18.47 -44.45
N GLN A 484 -23.29 18.52 -44.63
CA GLN A 484 -24.23 18.54 -43.51
C GLN A 484 -24.25 17.22 -42.75
N ALA A 485 -24.31 16.08 -43.45
CA ALA A 485 -24.28 14.77 -42.80
C ALA A 485 -22.99 14.54 -42.00
N GLN A 486 -21.85 14.96 -42.55
CA GLN A 486 -20.55 14.91 -41.90
C GLN A 486 -20.49 15.80 -40.65
N THR A 487 -21.00 17.03 -40.75
CA THR A 487 -21.03 17.97 -39.61
C THR A 487 -21.96 17.47 -38.49
N ILE A 488 -23.10 16.88 -38.84
CA ILE A 488 -24.04 16.29 -37.88
C ILE A 488 -23.38 15.16 -37.10
N TRP A 489 -22.73 14.22 -37.78
CA TRP A 489 -22.06 13.11 -37.09
C TRP A 489 -20.83 13.58 -36.30
N TYR A 490 -20.10 14.61 -36.76
CA TYR A 490 -19.05 15.26 -35.99
C TYR A 490 -19.55 15.84 -34.67
N LEU A 491 -20.60 16.66 -34.72
CA LEU A 491 -21.20 17.27 -33.53
C LEU A 491 -21.74 16.20 -32.56
N TRP A 492 -22.40 15.19 -33.11
CA TRP A 492 -22.84 14.03 -32.35
C TRP A 492 -21.68 13.34 -31.63
N ALA A 493 -20.62 12.99 -32.36
CA ALA A 493 -19.46 12.29 -31.82
C ALA A 493 -18.81 13.10 -30.68
N VAL A 494 -18.58 14.40 -30.87
CA VAL A 494 -18.03 15.28 -29.83
C VAL A 494 -18.90 15.28 -28.58
N VAL A 495 -20.21 15.52 -28.71
CA VAL A 495 -21.10 15.61 -27.56
C VAL A 495 -21.22 14.26 -26.85
N MET A 496 -21.33 13.16 -27.61
CA MET A 496 -21.38 11.80 -27.07
C MET A 496 -20.14 11.41 -26.31
N GLN A 497 -18.96 11.71 -26.87
CA GLN A 497 -17.67 11.46 -26.24
C GLN A 497 -17.52 12.18 -24.90
N MET A 498 -18.14 13.36 -24.74
CA MET A 498 -18.19 14.04 -23.44
C MET A 498 -19.25 13.47 -22.50
N ALA A 499 -20.43 13.14 -23.04
CA ALA A 499 -21.57 12.63 -22.27
C ALA A 499 -21.33 11.21 -21.72
N VAL A 500 -20.54 10.39 -22.40
CA VAL A 500 -20.24 9.02 -21.98
C VAL A 500 -19.34 8.96 -20.74
N ILE A 501 -18.44 9.94 -20.56
CA ILE A 501 -17.45 9.92 -19.46
C ILE A 501 -18.13 9.89 -18.08
N PRO A 502 -19.10 10.78 -17.76
CA PRO A 502 -19.86 10.69 -16.52
C PRO A 502 -20.59 9.37 -16.29
N VAL A 503 -20.98 8.68 -17.37
CA VAL A 503 -21.71 7.41 -17.31
C VAL A 503 -20.76 6.23 -17.05
N LEU A 504 -19.64 6.15 -17.76
CA LEU A 504 -18.72 5.01 -17.64
C LEU A 504 -17.80 5.11 -16.40
N ARG A 505 -17.55 6.32 -15.88
CA ARG A 505 -16.66 6.53 -14.71
C ARG A 505 -17.15 5.96 -13.38
N THR A 506 -18.37 5.45 -13.25
CA THR A 506 -18.88 4.97 -11.96
C THR A 506 -19.93 3.88 -12.14
N THR A 507 -19.98 2.97 -11.16
CA THR A 507 -21.05 1.95 -11.05
C THR A 507 -22.40 2.57 -10.68
N LYS A 508 -22.38 3.75 -10.05
CA LYS A 508 -23.55 4.46 -9.54
C LYS A 508 -24.28 5.23 -10.64
N LEU A 509 -25.47 5.72 -10.33
CA LEU A 509 -26.21 6.60 -11.24
C LEU A 509 -25.45 7.92 -11.45
N PRO A 510 -25.18 8.32 -12.70
CA PRO A 510 -24.45 9.55 -12.99
C PRO A 510 -25.25 10.77 -12.53
N PHE A 511 -24.56 11.79 -12.02
CA PHE A 511 -25.09 13.09 -11.56
C PHE A 511 -25.96 13.09 -10.30
N ILE A 512 -26.65 11.98 -10.01
CA ILE A 512 -27.51 11.80 -8.84
C ILE A 512 -26.70 11.22 -7.67
N GLN A 513 -26.05 10.08 -7.87
CA GLN A 513 -25.34 9.35 -6.82
C GLN A 513 -23.83 9.58 -6.85
N SER A 514 -23.26 9.84 -8.02
CA SER A 514 -21.83 10.15 -8.18
C SER A 514 -21.65 11.27 -9.21
N ARG A 515 -20.87 12.29 -8.83
CA ARG A 515 -20.59 13.46 -9.66
C ARG A 515 -19.11 13.48 -10.07
N PRO A 516 -18.79 13.87 -11.32
CA PRO A 516 -17.40 14.12 -11.71
C PRO A 516 -16.74 15.12 -10.78
N ALA A 517 -15.44 14.95 -10.53
CA ALA A 517 -14.68 16.00 -9.86
C ALA A 517 -14.79 17.32 -10.65
N ARG A 518 -14.77 18.47 -9.97
CA ARG A 518 -14.91 19.79 -10.62
C ARG A 518 -13.98 19.99 -11.82
N PRO A 519 -12.69 19.61 -11.77
CA PRO A 519 -11.81 19.72 -12.94
C PRO A 519 -12.30 18.91 -14.14
N VAL A 520 -12.85 17.71 -13.90
CA VAL A 520 -13.41 16.83 -14.95
C VAL A 520 -14.65 17.45 -15.56
N ALA A 521 -15.60 17.89 -14.73
CA ALA A 521 -16.81 18.53 -15.25
C ALA A 521 -16.50 19.80 -16.07
N MET A 522 -15.52 20.60 -15.63
CA MET A 522 -15.10 21.81 -16.34
C MET A 522 -14.44 21.50 -17.68
N THR A 523 -13.49 20.56 -17.75
CA THR A 523 -12.84 20.22 -19.03
C THR A 523 -13.84 19.63 -20.02
N LEU A 524 -14.74 18.76 -19.58
CA LEU A 524 -15.78 18.20 -20.44
C LEU A 524 -16.69 19.29 -20.99
N GLY A 525 -17.17 20.21 -20.15
CA GLY A 525 -18.03 21.31 -20.56
C GLY A 525 -17.34 22.26 -21.54
N VAL A 526 -16.10 22.66 -21.25
CA VAL A 526 -15.31 23.56 -22.11
C VAL A 526 -15.00 22.92 -23.46
N MET A 527 -14.56 21.66 -23.48
CA MET A 527 -14.23 20.96 -24.73
C MET A 527 -15.47 20.65 -25.58
N CYS A 528 -16.60 20.33 -24.93
CA CYS A 528 -17.89 20.20 -25.61
C CYS A 528 -18.32 21.52 -26.27
N ALA A 529 -18.21 22.64 -25.55
CA ALA A 529 -18.54 23.97 -26.06
C ALA A 529 -17.63 24.37 -27.23
N ILE A 530 -16.32 24.14 -27.10
CA ILE A 530 -15.35 24.40 -28.19
C ILE A 530 -15.74 23.59 -29.43
N GLY A 531 -15.88 22.27 -29.31
CA GLY A 531 -16.19 21.42 -30.45
C GLY A 531 -17.54 21.74 -31.11
N CYS A 532 -18.56 22.09 -30.32
CA CYS A 532 -19.85 22.55 -30.86
C CYS A 532 -19.80 23.91 -31.54
N SER A 533 -18.83 24.77 -31.18
CA SER A 533 -18.66 26.10 -31.77
C SER A 533 -17.96 26.11 -33.13
N LEU A 534 -17.15 25.08 -33.44
CA LEU A 534 -16.30 25.07 -34.64
C LEU A 534 -17.06 25.22 -35.98
N PRO A 535 -18.23 24.58 -36.19
CA PRO A 535 -19.01 24.79 -37.42
C PRO A 535 -19.52 26.22 -37.62
N TYR A 536 -19.58 27.02 -36.56
CA TYR A 536 -20.10 28.39 -36.59
C TYR A 536 -19.01 29.45 -36.77
N ILE A 537 -17.73 29.06 -36.73
CA ILE A 537 -16.60 29.97 -36.93
C ILE A 537 -16.20 29.90 -38.41
N PRO A 538 -16.48 30.92 -39.25
CA PRO A 538 -16.35 30.79 -40.71
C PRO A 538 -14.95 30.39 -41.19
N ALA A 539 -13.90 30.92 -40.54
CA ALA A 539 -12.51 30.62 -40.87
C ALA A 539 -12.12 29.16 -40.58
N VAL A 540 -12.75 28.54 -39.58
CA VAL A 540 -12.47 27.15 -39.19
C VAL A 540 -13.38 26.20 -39.96
N ALA A 541 -14.66 26.55 -40.11
CA ALA A 541 -15.65 25.77 -40.84
C ALA A 541 -15.22 25.56 -42.30
N SER A 542 -14.63 26.57 -42.96
CA SER A 542 -14.12 26.44 -44.33
C SER A 542 -12.94 25.45 -44.44
N VAL A 543 -12.04 25.44 -43.47
CA VAL A 543 -10.89 24.51 -43.41
C VAL A 543 -11.34 23.09 -43.10
N LEU A 544 -12.32 22.93 -42.21
CA LEU A 544 -12.84 21.63 -41.80
C LEU A 544 -13.94 21.08 -42.75
N GLY A 545 -14.38 21.88 -43.73
CA GLY A 545 -15.49 21.53 -44.62
C GLY A 545 -16.82 21.35 -43.88
N MET A 546 -17.05 22.13 -42.82
CA MET A 546 -18.24 22.04 -41.98
C MET A 546 -19.30 23.05 -42.40
N VAL A 547 -20.56 22.65 -42.24
CA VAL A 547 -21.73 23.51 -42.48
C VAL A 547 -22.61 23.48 -41.24
N PRO A 548 -23.07 24.64 -40.73
CA PRO A 548 -23.97 24.69 -39.57
C PRO A 548 -25.17 23.73 -39.74
N PRO A 549 -25.46 22.87 -38.76
CA PRO A 549 -26.55 21.92 -38.87
C PRO A 549 -27.92 22.64 -38.83
N PRO A 550 -28.98 22.05 -39.42
CA PRO A 550 -30.31 22.60 -39.32
C PRO A 550 -30.79 22.65 -37.85
N PRO A 551 -31.54 23.68 -37.42
CA PRO A 551 -32.02 23.79 -36.04
C PRO A 551 -32.84 22.57 -35.55
N SER A 552 -33.50 21.86 -36.46
CA SER A 552 -34.25 20.63 -36.17
C SER A 552 -33.38 19.45 -35.71
N TYR A 553 -32.06 19.52 -35.87
CA TYR A 553 -31.14 18.49 -35.39
C TYR A 553 -31.00 18.47 -33.86
N TRP A 554 -31.00 19.65 -33.21
CA TRP A 554 -30.72 19.75 -31.76
C TRP A 554 -31.70 18.97 -30.86
N PRO A 555 -33.02 18.95 -31.14
CA PRO A 555 -33.96 18.08 -30.40
C PRO A 555 -33.66 16.59 -30.55
N TRP A 556 -33.29 16.14 -31.76
CA TRP A 556 -32.90 14.74 -32.01
C TRP A 556 -31.63 14.38 -31.23
N MET A 557 -30.64 15.27 -31.21
CA MET A 557 -29.43 15.07 -30.43
C MET A 557 -29.74 14.92 -28.94
N ALA A 558 -30.59 15.78 -28.37
CA ALA A 558 -31.02 15.68 -26.97
C ALA A 558 -31.73 14.35 -26.68
N LEU A 559 -32.65 13.92 -27.56
CA LEU A 559 -33.35 12.65 -27.44
C LEU A 559 -32.39 11.45 -27.45
N LEU A 560 -31.46 11.43 -28.39
CA LEU A 560 -30.50 10.33 -28.52
C LEU A 560 -29.50 10.30 -27.35
N ILE A 561 -29.14 11.44 -26.76
CA ILE A 561 -28.36 11.50 -25.52
C ILE A 561 -29.11 10.83 -24.36
N VAL A 562 -30.39 11.13 -24.20
CA VAL A 562 -31.22 10.50 -23.16
C VAL A 562 -31.36 9.00 -23.39
N ALA A 563 -31.61 8.59 -24.65
CA ALA A 563 -31.69 7.18 -25.02
C ALA A 563 -30.37 6.44 -24.74
N TYR A 564 -29.23 7.06 -25.08
CA TYR A 564 -27.90 6.52 -24.78
C TYR A 564 -27.70 6.32 -23.29
N MET A 565 -28.00 7.33 -22.46
CA MET A 565 -27.84 7.23 -21.00
C MET A 565 -28.69 6.10 -20.41
N ALA A 566 -29.93 5.93 -20.87
CA ALA A 566 -30.81 4.85 -20.44
C ALA A 566 -30.26 3.46 -20.85
N MET A 567 -29.80 3.33 -22.09
CA MET A 567 -29.24 2.09 -22.62
C MET A 567 -27.92 1.72 -21.92
N ALA A 568 -27.04 2.71 -21.71
CA ALA A 568 -25.79 2.54 -20.98
C ALA A 568 -26.01 2.09 -19.53
N GLN A 569 -27.00 2.65 -18.85
CA GLN A 569 -27.33 2.24 -17.49
C GLN A 569 -27.88 0.80 -17.43
N THR A 570 -28.64 0.40 -18.45
CA THR A 570 -29.17 -0.97 -18.57
C THR A 570 -28.05 -1.98 -18.80
N ILE A 571 -27.15 -1.73 -19.74
CA ILE A 571 -25.99 -2.59 -20.02
C ILE A 571 -25.06 -2.65 -18.82
N LYS A 572 -24.84 -1.52 -18.14
CA LYS A 572 -24.06 -1.48 -16.89
C LYS A 572 -24.65 -2.42 -15.84
N HIS A 573 -25.97 -2.42 -15.67
CA HIS A 573 -26.64 -3.33 -14.73
C HIS A 573 -26.40 -4.81 -15.08
N PHE A 574 -26.53 -5.18 -16.36
CA PHE A 574 -26.27 -6.55 -16.81
C PHE A 574 -24.78 -6.94 -16.68
N TYR A 575 -23.87 -6.04 -17.06
CA TYR A 575 -22.43 -6.28 -16.97
C TYR A 575 -22.00 -6.54 -15.53
N ILE A 576 -22.45 -5.71 -14.58
CA ILE A 576 -22.15 -5.88 -13.15
C ILE A 576 -22.76 -7.20 -12.63
N ARG A 577 -23.95 -7.57 -13.10
CA ARG A 577 -24.61 -8.82 -12.70
C ARG A 577 -23.87 -10.07 -13.19
N TRP A 578 -23.26 -10.02 -14.37
CA TRP A 578 -22.56 -11.18 -14.96
C TRP A 578 -21.10 -11.29 -14.54
N PHE A 579 -20.39 -10.16 -14.45
CA PHE A 579 -18.95 -10.14 -14.19
C PHE A 579 -18.59 -9.70 -12.78
N HIS A 580 -19.55 -9.24 -11.97
CA HIS A 580 -19.35 -8.75 -10.59
C HIS A 580 -18.33 -7.61 -10.44
N VAL A 581 -17.90 -7.01 -11.55
CA VAL A 581 -16.88 -5.96 -11.65
C VAL A 581 -17.34 -4.92 -12.67
N TRP A 582 -16.93 -3.66 -12.51
CA TRP A 582 -17.20 -2.59 -13.50
C TRP A 582 -15.90 -1.88 -13.88
N ILE A 583 -15.35 -1.08 -12.95
CA ILE A 583 -14.02 -0.47 -13.05
C ILE A 583 -12.99 -1.39 -12.45
#